data_AF-A0A392T2Q2-F1
#
_entry.id   AF-A0A392T2Q2-F1
#
_cell.length_a   1.000
_cell.length_b   1.000
_cell.length_c   1.000
_cell.angle_alpha   90.00
_cell.angle_beta   90.00
_cell.angle_gamma   90.00
#
_symmetry.space_group_name_H-M   'P 1'
#
loop_
_entity.id
_entity.type
_entity.pdbx_description
1 polymer ?
#
loop_
_entity_poly.entity_id
_entity_poly.type
_entity_poly.pdbx_seq_one_letter_code
_entity_poly.pdbx_strand_id
1 'polypeptide(L)' 'MNKYRYGLRGDIAHAVSLQHVRDFIDLIQKAYSTEATIEYAKQEKEAVYQQRRIVAAKSCSLGEEELAGRAHAEV' A
#
# COMPACT_ATOMS: atom_id res chain seq x y z
N MET A 1 19.51 -19.80 9.16
CA MET A 1 19.31 -18.89 8.02
C MET A 1 19.82 -17.51 8.44
N ASN A 2 20.89 -17.01 7.83
CA ASN A 2 21.53 -15.76 8.26
C ASN A 2 20.62 -14.58 7.95
N LYS A 3 19.91 -14.05 8.96
CA LYS A 3 18.96 -12.96 8.75
C LYS A 3 19.74 -11.67 8.53
N TYR A 4 19.70 -11.21 7.27
CA TYR A 4 20.02 -9.86 6.82
C TYR A 4 21.47 -9.42 7.02
N ARG A 5 22.29 -9.92 6.10
CA ARG A 5 23.61 -9.38 5.76
C ARG A 5 23.43 -7.88 5.43
N TYR A 6 24.46 -7.06 5.67
CA TYR A 6 24.53 -5.65 5.25
C TYR A 6 23.95 -4.56 6.17
N GLY A 7 23.39 -4.89 7.35
CA GLY A 7 22.97 -3.87 8.32
C GLY A 7 21.82 -2.96 7.88
N LEU A 8 21.05 -3.39 6.87
CA LEU A 8 19.89 -2.68 6.32
C LEU A 8 18.63 -2.94 7.15
N ARG A 9 17.61 -2.06 7.02
CA ARG A 9 16.26 -2.29 7.56
C ARG A 9 15.72 -3.64 7.07
N GLY A 10 15.04 -4.40 7.93
CA GLY A 10 14.77 -5.83 7.67
C GLY A 10 13.99 -6.14 6.38
N ASP A 11 13.07 -5.27 5.98
CA ASP A 11 12.31 -5.33 4.72
C ASP A 11 13.18 -5.06 3.49
N ILE A 12 14.02 -4.03 3.56
CA ILE A 12 14.99 -3.70 2.51
C ILE A 12 16.03 -4.82 2.41
N ALA A 13 16.58 -5.28 3.53
CA ALA A 13 17.56 -6.34 3.58
C ALA A 13 17.02 -7.66 3.01
N HIS A 14 15.74 -7.95 3.26
CA HIS A 14 15.06 -9.09 2.67
C HIS A 14 14.99 -8.97 1.15
N ALA A 15 14.44 -7.87 0.63
CA ALA A 15 14.30 -7.69 -0.81
C ALA A 15 15.64 -7.58 -1.55
N VAL A 16 16.65 -6.95 -0.95
CA VAL A 16 18.02 -6.90 -1.51
C VAL A 16 18.70 -8.27 -1.47
N SER A 17 18.44 -9.09 -0.44
CA SER A 17 19.02 -10.45 -0.35
C SER A 17 18.54 -11.41 -1.44
N LEU A 18 17.40 -11.10 -2.08
CA LEU A 18 16.87 -11.86 -3.21
C LEU A 18 17.55 -11.48 -4.54
N GLN A 19 18.31 -10.38 -4.55
CA GLN A 19 19.00 -9.90 -5.74
C GLN A 19 20.46 -10.34 -5.73
N HIS A 20 21.05 -10.48 -6.91
CA HIS A 20 22.49 -10.59 -7.02
C HIS A 20 23.13 -9.23 -6.67
N VAL A 21 24.03 -9.23 -5.68
CA VAL A 21 24.80 -8.05 -5.23
C VAL A 21 26.28 -8.32 -5.50
N ARG A 22 26.90 -7.49 -6.34
CA ARG A 22 28.28 -7.70 -6.81
C ARG A 22 29.32 -7.05 -5.90
N ASP A 23 29.02 -5.85 -5.44
CA ASP A 23 29.92 -5.03 -4.63
C ASP A 23 29.12 -4.09 -3.72
N PHE A 24 29.82 -3.27 -2.94
CA PHE A 24 29.20 -2.36 -1.99
C PHE A 24 28.45 -1.20 -2.67
N ILE A 25 28.89 -0.75 -3.85
CA ILE A 25 28.20 0.33 -4.58
C ILE A 25 26.87 -0.20 -5.13
N ASP A 26 26.90 -1.40 -5.70
CA ASP A 26 25.72 -2.12 -6.18
C ASP A 26 24.72 -2.38 -5.04
N LEU A 27 25.21 -2.76 -3.86
CA LEU A 27 24.40 -2.88 -2.65
C LEU A 27 23.69 -1.58 -2.29
N ILE A 28 24.40 -0.45 -2.28
CA ILE A 28 23.83 0.86 -1.96
C ILE A 28 22.74 1.24 -2.97
N GLN A 29 23.03 1.10 -4.27
CA GLN A 29 22.08 1.43 -5.32
C GLN A 29 20.81 0.59 -5.21
N LYS A 30 20.97 -0.73 -5.04
CA LYS A 30 19.84 -1.65 -4.87
C LYS A 30 19.04 -1.36 -3.61
N ALA A 31 19.70 -1.00 -2.51
CA ALA A 31 19.00 -0.63 -1.28
C ALA A 31 18.10 0.60 -1.49
N TYR A 32 18.61 1.66 -2.12
CA TYR A 32 17.81 2.86 -2.42
C TYR A 32 16.66 2.57 -3.38
N SER A 33 16.90 1.83 -4.47
CA SER A 33 15.82 1.46 -5.40
C SER A 33 14.75 0.59 -4.74
N THR A 34 15.18 -0.33 -3.86
CA THR A 34 14.28 -1.19 -3.08
C THR A 34 13.44 -0.37 -2.09
N GLU A 35 14.06 0.59 -1.41
CA GLU A 35 13.34 1.48 -0.49
C GLU A 35 12.25 2.27 -1.21
N ALA A 36 12.56 2.86 -2.36
CA ALA A 36 11.59 3.59 -3.18
C ALA A 36 10.42 2.69 -3.63
N THR A 37 10.71 1.44 -3.99
CA THR A 37 9.69 0.47 -4.42
C THR A 37 8.76 0.09 -3.25
N ILE A 38 9.31 -0.12 -2.06
CA ILE A 38 8.54 -0.42 -0.85
C ILE A 38 7.65 0.76 -0.48
N GLU A 39 8.18 1.98 -0.53
CA GLU A 39 7.43 3.19 -0.21
C GLU A 39 6.29 3.42 -1.19
N TYR A 40 6.52 3.24 -2.49
CA TYR A 40 5.48 3.31 -3.51
C TYR A 40 4.35 2.31 -3.24
N ALA A 41 4.68 1.04 -3.00
CA ALA A 41 3.69 0.01 -2.70
C ALA A 41 2.88 0.32 -1.42
N LYS A 42 3.51 0.94 -0.42
CA LYS A 42 2.82 1.40 0.80
C LYS A 42 1.82 2.52 0.50
N GLN A 43 2.21 3.51 -0.30
CA GLN A 43 1.34 4.62 -0.68
C GLN A 43 0.16 4.13 -1.53
N GLU A 44 0.41 3.23 -2.48
CA GLU A 44 -0.66 2.63 -3.30
C GLU A 44 -1.68 1.89 -2.44
N LYS A 45 -1.20 1.06 -1.49
CA LYS A 45 -2.06 0.34 -0.56
C LYS A 45 -2.90 1.30 0.29
N GLU A 46 -2.32 2.40 0.76
CA GLU A 46 -3.05 3.41 1.53
C GLU A 46 -4.10 4.11 0.67
N ALA A 47 -3.76 4.50 -0.56
CA ALA A 47 -4.70 5.13 -1.49
C ALA A 47 -5.90 4.22 -1.79
N VAL A 48 -5.66 2.92 -2.00
CA VAL A 48 -6.73 1.93 -2.21
C VAL A 48 -7.59 1.79 -0.95
N TYR A 49 -6.99 1.77 0.24
CA TYR A 49 -7.73 1.69 1.50
C TYR A 49 -8.63 2.91 1.69
N GLN A 50 -8.12 4.13 1.42
CA GLN A 50 -8.90 5.36 1.51
C GLN A 50 -10.04 5.39 0.49
N GLN A 51 -9.78 4.99 -0.76
CA GLN A 51 -10.84 4.88 -1.77
C GLN A 51 -11.95 3.93 -1.33
N ARG A 52 -11.60 2.74 -0.80
CA ARG A 52 -12.59 1.79 -0.29
C ARG A 52 -13.43 2.38 0.84
N ARG A 53 -12.81 3.15 1.75
CA ARG A 53 -13.52 3.84 2.83
C ARG A 53 -14.49 4.90 2.29
N ILE A 54 -14.07 5.70 1.31
CA ILE A 54 -14.91 6.72 0.69
C ILE A 54 -16.09 6.06 -0.05
N VAL A 55 -15.83 4.99 -0.81
CA VAL A 55 -16.89 4.24 -1.52
C VAL A 55 -17.86 3.60 -0.54
N ALA A 56 -17.36 3.01 0.55
CA ALA A 56 -18.21 2.44 1.60
C ALA A 56 -19.07 3.52 2.29
N ALA A 57 -18.50 4.69 2.59
CA ALA A 57 -19.26 5.80 3.16
C ALA A 57 -20.34 6.32 2.20
N LYS A 58 -20.01 6.48 0.92
CA LYS A 58 -20.94 6.97 -0.11
C LYS A 58 -22.08 6.00 -0.41
N SER A 59 -21.80 4.70 -0.39
CA SER A 59 -22.85 3.68 -0.57
C SER A 59 -23.83 3.64 0.61
N CYS A 60 -23.36 3.94 1.83
CA CYS A 60 -24.23 4.06 2.99
C CYS A 60 -25.17 5.26 2.89
N SER A 61 -24.67 6.43 2.47
CA SER A 61 -25.50 7.64 2.31
C SER A 61 -26.50 7.55 1.16
N LEU A 62 -26.16 6.86 0.06
CA LEU A 62 -27.10 6.63 -1.05
C LEU A 62 -28.26 5.71 -0.63
N GLY A 63 -28.03 4.76 0.28
CA GLY A 63 -29.08 3.92 0.84
C GLY A 63 -30.08 4.69 1.72
N GLU A 64 -29.62 5.74 2.41
CA GLU A 64 -30.49 6.62 3.20
C GLU A 64 -31.35 7.54 2.32
N GLU A 65 -30.79 8.09 1.22
CA GLU A 65 -31.55 8.88 0.25
C GLU A 65 -32.57 8.04 -0.54
N GLU A 66 -32.25 6.80 -0.94
CA GLU A 66 -33.20 5.94 -1.66
C GLU A 66 -34.40 5.54 -0.79
N LEU A 67 -34.18 5.32 0.51
CA LEU A 67 -35.26 5.07 1.48
C LEU A 67 -36.11 6.32 1.75
N ALA A 68 -35.49 7.52 1.80
CA ALA A 68 -36.21 8.78 1.95
C ALA A 68 -37.05 9.14 0.70
N GLY A 69 -36.55 8.84 -0.51
CA GLY A 69 -37.25 9.09 -1.76
C GLY A 69 -38.49 8.20 -1.99
N ARG A 70 -38.50 6.99 -1.42
CA ARG A 70 -39.67 6.08 -1.51
C ARG A 70 -40.80 6.45 -0.54
N ALA A 71 -40.48 7.02 0.63
CA ALA A 71 -41.48 7.44 1.60
C ALA A 71 -42.37 8.61 1.11
N HIS A 72 -41.93 9.37 0.11
CA HIS A 72 -42.68 10.49 -0.47
C HIS A 72 -43.58 10.12 -1.66
N ALA A 73 -43.57 8.86 -2.12
CA ALA A 73 -44.36 8.39 -3.27
C ALA A 73 -45.61 7.56 -2.89
N GLU A 74 -45.90 7.36 -1.61
CA GLU A 74 -47.06 6.61 -1.09
C GLU A 74 -48.17 7.52 -0.48
N VAL A 75 -48.43 8.70 -1.05
CA VAL A 75 -49.62 9.54 -0.73
C VAL A 75 -50.38 9.85 -2.01
#